data_AF-A0A519IHY0-F1
#
_entry.id   AF-A0A519IHY0-F1
#
_cell.length_a   1.000
_cell.length_b   1.000
_cell.length_c   1.000
_cell.angle_alpha   90.00
_cell.angle_beta   90.00
_cell.angle_gamma   90.00
#
_symmetry.space_group_name_H-M   'P 1'
#
loop_
_entity.id
_entity.type
_entity.pdbx_description
1 polymer ?
#
loop_
_entity_poly.entity_id
_entity_poly.type
_entity_poly.pdbx_seq_one_letter_code
_entity_poly.pdbx_strand_id
1 'polypeptide(L)'
;MGAFATLTKVGAGIGVLLMLASFGVQGAPQEAALAAMALAFTVIPYAVFRVQQLTAETARREKHETLVLKALDRIEEAAAKHAAV
;
A
#
# COMPACT_ATOMS: atom_id res chain seq x y z
N MET A 1 -0.78 -13.17 1.93
CA MET A 1 -1.73 -12.07 2.23
C MET A 1 -1.88 -11.99 3.74
N GLY A 2 -1.08 -11.18 4.45
CA GLY A 2 -0.71 -11.50 5.84
C GLY A 2 -1.60 -10.92 6.95
N ALA A 3 -1.49 -9.63 7.21
CA ALA A 3 -2.13 -9.01 8.39
C ALA A 3 -2.75 -7.65 8.04
N PHE A 4 -2.09 -6.89 7.18
CA PHE A 4 -2.54 -5.56 6.78
C PHE A 4 -3.91 -5.59 6.09
N ALA A 5 -4.10 -6.45 5.08
CA ALA A 5 -5.39 -6.59 4.39
C ALA A 5 -6.52 -7.03 5.34
N THR A 6 -6.20 -7.84 6.36
CA THR A 6 -7.13 -8.23 7.41
C THR A 6 -7.48 -7.02 8.29
N LEU A 7 -6.49 -6.24 8.70
CA LEU A 7 -6.68 -5.02 9.49
C LEU A 7 -7.52 -3.98 8.73
N THR A 8 -7.29 -3.80 7.43
CA THR A 8 -8.08 -2.88 6.59
C THR A 8 -9.53 -3.34 6.46
N LYS A 9 -9.76 -4.64 6.24
CA LYS A 9 -11.12 -5.20 6.16
C LYS A 9 -11.86 -5.10 7.50
N VAL A 10 -11.18 -5.38 8.60
CA VAL A 10 -11.73 -5.22 9.96
C VAL A 10 -12.00 -3.75 10.26
N GLY A 11 -11.07 -2.85 9.96
CA GLY A 11 -11.25 -1.40 10.14
C GLY A 11 -12.39 -0.83 9.30
N ALA A 12 -12.53 -1.27 8.05
CA ALA A 12 -13.67 -0.91 7.20
C ALA A 12 -15.00 -1.44 7.75
N GLY A 13 -15.03 -2.68 8.25
CA GLY A 13 -16.21 -3.25 8.90
C GLY A 13 -16.63 -2.47 10.16
N ILE A 14 -15.66 -2.10 11.00
CA ILE A 14 -15.90 -1.28 12.19
C ILE A 14 -16.37 0.13 11.79
N GLY A 15 -15.78 0.74 10.76
CA GLY A 15 -16.22 2.05 10.26
C GLY A 15 -17.67 2.05 9.76
N VAL A 16 -18.07 1.00 9.05
CA VAL A 16 -19.47 0.82 8.62
C VAL A 16 -20.40 0.64 9.83
N LEU A 17 -20.01 -0.17 10.81
CA LEU A 17 -20.80 -0.36 12.04
C LEU A 17 -20.97 0.95 12.83
N LEU A 18 -19.93 1.79 12.90
CA LEU A 18 -20.01 3.10 13.56
C LEU A 18 -20.93 4.07 12.81
N MET A 19 -20.91 4.07 11.47
CA MET A 19 -21.88 4.84 10.67
C MET A 19 -23.31 4.32 10.81
N LEU A 20 -23.50 3.00 10.91
CA LEU A 20 -24.83 2.45 11.15
C LEU A 20 -25.33 2.77 12.56
N ALA A 21 -24.43 2.74 13.54
CA ALA A 21 -24.75 3.11 14.92
C ALA A 21 -25.13 4.59 15.06
N SER A 22 -24.58 5.49 14.24
CA SER A 22 -24.94 6.92 14.32
C SER A 22 -26.41 7.20 13.98
N PHE A 23 -27.09 6.34 13.21
CA PHE A 23 -28.54 6.49 12.95
C PHE A 23 -29.42 6.24 14.18
N GLY A 24 -28.90 5.57 15.21
CA GLY A 24 -29.63 5.28 16.45
C GLY A 24 -29.30 6.22 17.62
N VAL A 25 -28.37 7.15 17.44
CA VAL A 25 -27.83 8.00 18.52
C VAL A 25 -28.42 9.40 18.43
N GLN A 26 -29.21 9.79 19.44
CA GLN A 26 -29.79 11.14 19.50
C GLN A 26 -28.82 12.13 20.16
N GLY A 27 -28.04 12.83 19.34
CA GLY A 27 -27.22 13.96 19.79
C GLY A 27 -26.18 14.41 18.76
N ALA A 28 -26.31 15.65 18.28
CA ALA A 28 -25.38 16.28 17.33
C ALA A 28 -23.86 16.09 17.64
N PRO A 29 -23.39 16.19 18.90
CA PRO A 29 -21.98 15.96 19.20
C PRO A 29 -21.54 14.49 19.07
N GLN A 30 -22.44 13.53 19.29
CA GLN A 30 -22.11 12.09 19.20
C GLN A 30 -22.10 11.60 17.76
N GLU A 31 -23.02 12.09 16.93
CA GLU A 31 -23.00 11.85 15.48
C GLU A 31 -21.70 12.37 14.84
N ALA A 32 -21.27 13.59 15.20
CA ALA A 32 -20.02 14.17 14.71
C ALA A 32 -18.79 13.34 15.13
N ALA A 33 -18.76 12.85 16.38
CA ALA A 33 -17.68 12.01 16.87
C ALA A 33 -17.62 10.65 16.13
N LEU A 34 -18.78 10.00 15.92
CA LEU A 34 -18.86 8.73 15.19
C LEU A 34 -18.45 8.89 13.71
N ALA A 35 -18.87 9.98 13.06
CA ALA A 35 -18.46 10.29 11.69
C ALA A 35 -16.93 10.54 11.60
N ALA A 36 -16.35 11.29 12.54
CA ALA A 36 -14.91 11.51 12.60
C ALA A 36 -14.13 10.21 12.84
N MET A 37 -14.62 9.33 13.71
CA MET A 37 -14.01 8.01 13.94
C MET A 37 -14.09 7.14 12.70
N ALA A 38 -15.24 7.08 12.01
CA ALA A 38 -15.38 6.33 10.77
C ALA A 38 -14.38 6.81 9.69
N LEU A 39 -14.24 8.12 9.52
CA LEU A 39 -13.25 8.69 8.60
C LEU A 39 -11.80 8.32 8.99
N ALA A 40 -11.45 8.45 10.28
CA ALA A 40 -10.12 8.13 10.77
C ALA A 40 -9.77 6.63 10.57
N PHE A 41 -10.71 5.74 10.88
CA PHE A 41 -10.53 4.29 10.68
C PHE A 41 -10.43 3.88 9.21
N THR A 42 -10.93 4.70 8.28
CA THR A 42 -10.84 4.42 6.85
C THR A 42 -9.56 5.00 6.23
N VAL A 43 -9.20 6.23 6.60
CA VAL A 43 -8.08 6.98 5.99
C VAL A 43 -6.73 6.50 6.51
N ILE A 44 -6.59 6.26 7.82
CA ILE A 44 -5.29 5.91 8.43
C ILE A 44 -4.73 4.60 7.86
N PRO A 45 -5.49 3.49 7.77
CA PRO A 45 -4.98 2.27 7.17
C PRO A 45 -4.56 2.49 5.72
N TYR A 46 -5.40 3.18 4.91
CA TYR A 46 -5.07 3.45 3.52
C TYR A 46 -3.72 4.18 3.36
N ALA A 47 -3.48 5.22 4.17
CA ALA A 47 -2.23 5.97 4.15
C ALA A 47 -1.02 5.08 4.48
N VAL A 48 -1.13 4.27 5.54
CA VAL A 48 -0.07 3.32 5.94
C VAL A 48 0.22 2.32 4.82
N PHE A 49 -0.82 1.77 4.19
CA PHE A 49 -0.64 0.85 3.06
C PHE A 49 0.06 1.51 1.90
N ARG A 50 -0.37 2.72 1.57
CA ARG A 50 0.13 3.43 0.40
C ARG A 50 1.61 3.74 0.53
N VAL A 51 2.05 4.13 1.72
CA VAL A 51 3.47 4.33 2.03
C VAL A 51 4.24 3.01 1.87
N GLN A 52 3.76 1.90 2.43
CA GLN A 52 4.42 0.60 2.29
C GLN A 52 4.50 0.14 0.83
N GLN A 53 3.44 0.33 0.05
CA GLN A 53 3.43 0.02 -1.38
C GLN A 53 4.45 0.86 -2.15
N LEU A 54 4.50 2.17 -1.89
CA LEU A 54 5.46 3.07 -2.52
C LEU A 54 6.90 2.63 -2.22
N THR A 55 7.22 2.34 -0.96
CA THR A 55 8.55 1.85 -0.56
C THR A 55 8.89 0.50 -1.21
N ALA A 56 7.93 -0.42 -1.31
CA ALA A 56 8.14 -1.69 -1.98
C ALA A 56 8.34 -1.53 -3.49
N GLU A 57 7.64 -0.58 -4.12
CA GLU A 57 7.77 -0.27 -5.54
C GLU A 57 9.13 0.35 -5.86
N THR A 58 9.61 1.31 -5.06
CA THR A 58 10.97 1.88 -5.22
C THR A 58 12.04 0.80 -5.07
N ALA A 59 11.98 -0.02 -4.02
CA ALA A 59 12.93 -1.12 -3.84
C ALA A 59 12.88 -2.14 -5.00
N ARG A 60 11.71 -2.34 -5.61
CA ARG A 60 11.56 -3.23 -6.77
C ARG A 60 12.13 -2.62 -8.05
N ARG A 61 12.00 -1.29 -8.23
CA ARG A 61 12.59 -0.56 -9.36
C ARG A 61 14.11 -0.58 -9.32
N GLU A 62 14.72 -0.30 -8.18
CA GLU A 62 16.19 -0.35 -8.01
C GLU A 62 16.78 -1.73 -8.33
N LYS A 63 16.08 -2.79 -7.88
CA LYS A 63 16.46 -4.17 -8.22
C LYS A 63 16.33 -4.45 -9.72
N HIS A 64 15.28 -3.94 -10.36
CA HIS A 64 15.09 -4.12 -11.79
C HIS A 64 16.17 -3.41 -12.60
N GLU A 65 16.51 -2.18 -12.23
CA GLU A 65 17.56 -1.40 -12.87
C GLU A 65 18.91 -2.12 -12.79
N THR A 66 19.27 -2.60 -11.60
CA THR A 66 20.49 -3.40 -11.41
C THR A 66 20.50 -4.68 -12.25
N LEU A 67 19.34 -5.35 -12.40
CA LEU A 67 19.23 -6.56 -13.22
C LEU A 67 19.34 -6.25 -14.72
N VAL A 68 18.80 -5.13 -15.18
CA VAL A 68 18.90 -4.67 -16.57
C VAL A 68 20.35 -4.32 -16.90
N LEU A 69 21.03 -3.56 -16.05
CA LEU A 69 22.45 -3.22 -16.24
C LEU A 69 23.32 -4.49 -16.32
N LYS A 70 23.14 -5.44 -15.39
CA LYS A 70 23.86 -6.74 -15.43
C LYS A 70 23.53 -7.60 -16.64
N ALA A 71 22.38 -7.40 -17.28
CA ALA A 71 22.03 -8.10 -18.51
C ALA A 71 22.74 -7.45 -19.70
N LEU A 72 22.84 -6.12 -19.73
CA LEU A 72 23.58 -5.38 -20.75
C LEU A 72 25.07 -5.71 -20.70
N ASP A 73 25.70 -5.69 -19.51
CA ASP A 73 27.12 -6.05 -19.34
C ASP A 73 27.42 -7.45 -19.90
N ARG A 74 26.53 -8.42 -19.63
CA ARG A 74 26.68 -9.79 -20.15
C ARG A 74 26.57 -9.89 -21.66
N ILE A 75 25.73 -9.05 -22.28
CA ILE A 75 25.61 -8.99 -23.74
C ILE A 75 26.85 -8.34 -24.34
N GLU A 76 27.38 -7.28 -23.73
CA GLU A 76 28.60 -6.61 -24.16
C GLU A 76 29.81 -7.55 -24.09
N GLU A 77 29.98 -8.28 -22.98
CA GLU A 77 31.03 -9.29 -22.83
C GLU A 77 30.92 -10.41 -23.88
N ALA A 78 29.70 -10.86 -24.19
CA ALA A 78 29.45 -11.86 -25.21
C ALA A 78 29.77 -11.34 -26.62
N ALA A 79 29.38 -10.10 -26.92
CA ALA A 79 29.68 -9.44 -28.19
C ALA A 79 31.18 -9.20 -28.36
N ALA A 80 31.89 -8.78 -27.30
CA ALA A 80 33.33 -8.59 -27.30
C ALA A 80 34.08 -9.90 -27.54
N LYS A 81 33.62 -11.02 -26.95
CA LYS A 81 34.16 -12.35 -27.23
C LYS A 81 33.94 -12.80 -28.67
N HIS A 82 32.79 -12.49 -29.25
CA HIS A 82 32.49 -12.83 -30.64
C HIS A 82 33.26 -11.97 -31.66
N ALA A 83 33.62 -10.73 -31.31
CA ALA A 83 34.42 -9.84 -32.16
C ALA A 83 35.94 -10.13 -32.12
N ALA A 84 36.41 -10.90 -31.13
CA ALA A 84 37.82 -11.28 -30.96
C ALA A 84 38.19 -12.62 -31.63
N VAL A 85 37.26 -13.24 -32.36
CA VAL A 85 37.42 -14.46 -33.17
C VAL A 85 37.34 -14.09 -34.64
#